data_AF-A0A3T0RPA5-F1
#
_entry.id   AF-A0A3T0RPA5-F1
#
_cell.length_a   1.000
_cell.length_b   1.000
_cell.length_c   1.000
_cell.angle_alpha   90.00
_cell.angle_beta   90.00
_cell.angle_gamma   90.00
#
_symmetry.space_group_name_H-M   'P 1'
#
loop_
_entity.id
_entity.type
_entity.pdbx_description
1 polymer ?
#
loop_
_entity_poly.entity_id
_entity_poly.type
_entity_poly.pdbx_seq_one_letter_code
_entity_poly.pdbx_strand_id
1 'polypeptide(L)'
;MLVLAWSGHQIAGKVKTFAFITHGVGLLFMLVSGFGLLARMGFMHDAGLPTWVYIKLTIWLIMGGIIALIKRKGQIGWPMYFLLLAIFITAAYVGVYKPT
;
A
#
# COMPACT_ATOMS: atom_id res chain seq x y z
N MET A 1 -9.05 6.97 9.05
CA MET A 1 -9.52 7.95 8.04
C MET A 1 -10.93 7.63 7.53
N LEU A 2 -11.23 6.39 7.12
CA LEU A 2 -12.56 6.02 6.59
C LEU A 2 -13.71 6.18 7.62
N VAL A 3 -13.51 5.76 8.87
CA VAL A 3 -14.51 5.94 9.95
C VAL A 3 -14.81 7.41 10.26
N LEU A 4 -13.81 8.29 10.14
CA LEU A 4 -13.96 9.71 10.46
C LEU A 4 -14.64 10.48 9.32
N ALA A 5 -14.41 10.08 8.07
CA ALA A 5 -15.16 10.60 6.92
C ALA A 5 -16.67 10.32 7.03
N TRP A 6 -17.06 9.25 7.74
CA TRP A 6 -18.46 8.94 8.05
C TRP A 6 -19.01 9.67 9.29
N SER A 7 -18.16 10.21 10.17
CA SER A 7 -18.59 10.86 11.42
C SER A 7 -19.02 12.32 11.27
N GLY A 8 -18.95 12.89 10.06
CA GLY A 8 -19.24 14.31 9.79
C GLY A 8 -18.23 15.31 10.39
N HIS A 9 -17.32 14.88 11.27
CA HIS A 9 -16.28 15.71 11.85
C HIS A 9 -15.11 15.91 10.87
N GLN A 10 -14.84 17.17 10.53
CA GLN A 10 -13.67 17.55 9.73
C GLN A 10 -12.41 17.37 10.58
N ILE A 11 -11.46 16.57 10.08
CA ILE A 11 -10.16 16.39 10.72
C ILE A 11 -9.41 17.73 10.73
N ALA A 12 -8.90 18.15 11.89
CA ALA A 12 -8.00 19.31 11.97
C ALA A 12 -6.84 19.18 10.98
N GLY A 13 -6.53 20.26 10.26
CA GLY A 13 -5.62 20.23 9.10
C GLY A 13 -4.25 19.58 9.39
N LYS A 14 -3.70 19.77 10.59
CA LYS A 14 -2.42 19.17 11.01
C LYS A 14 -2.48 17.64 11.12
N VAL A 15 -3.55 17.10 11.70
CA VAL A 15 -3.74 15.64 11.88
C VAL A 15 -3.94 14.95 10.53
N LYS A 16 -4.71 15.58 9.63
CA LYS A 16 -4.91 15.11 8.26
C LYS A 16 -3.59 15.04 7.50
N THR A 17 -2.78 16.09 7.57
CA THR A 17 -1.47 16.14 6.92
C THR A 17 -0.51 15.10 7.48
N PHE A 18 -0.43 14.96 8.81
CA PHE A 18 0.44 13.97 9.45
C PHE A 18 0.10 12.54 8.99
N ALA A 19 -1.18 12.19 8.95
CA ALA A 19 -1.61 10.86 8.54
C ALA A 19 -1.35 10.55 7.05
N PHE A 20 -1.31 11.55 6.17
CA PHE A 20 -0.85 11.35 4.79
C PHE A 20 0.67 11.18 4.71
N ILE A 21 1.44 11.94 5.49
CA ILE A 21 2.90 11.85 5.53
C ILE A 21 3.31 10.46 6.04
N THR A 22 2.78 10.01 7.18
CA THR A 22 3.14 8.72 7.76
C THR A 22 2.81 7.56 6.83
N HIS A 23 1.71 7.64 6.08
CA HIS A 23 1.37 6.62 5.08
C HIS A 23 2.39 6.58 3.93
N GLY A 24 2.76 7.75 3.38
CA GLY A 24 3.76 7.84 2.33
C GLY A 24 5.14 7.37 2.78
N VAL A 25 5.57 7.77 3.97
CA VAL A 25 6.85 7.33 4.57
C VAL A 25 6.84 5.84 4.85
N GLY A 26 5.74 5.30 5.39
CA GLY A 26 5.59 3.86 5.62
C GLY A 26 5.66 3.04 4.33
N LEU A 27 5.03 3.51 3.25
CA LEU A 27 5.14 2.89 1.92
C LEU A 27 6.58 2.94 1.40
N LEU A 28 7.28 4.05 1.57
CA LEU A 28 8.68 4.19 1.15
C LEU A 28 9.58 3.20 1.90
N PHE A 29 9.43 3.09 3.23
CA PHE A 29 10.20 2.11 4.00
C PHE A 29 9.89 0.67 3.60
N MET A 30 8.62 0.32 3.35
CA MET A 30 8.26 -1.01 2.85
C MET A 30 8.91 -1.31 1.51
N LEU A 31 8.93 -0.33 0.59
CA LEU A 31 9.54 -0.48 -0.72
C LEU A 31 11.06 -0.74 -0.60
N VAL A 32 11.77 0.13 0.11
CA VAL A 32 13.23 0.06 0.28
C VAL A 32 13.65 -1.21 1.04
N SER A 33 12.98 -1.52 2.15
CA SER A 33 13.25 -2.75 2.90
C SER A 33 12.97 -4.02 2.09
N GLY A 34 11.93 -4.01 1.24
CA GLY A 34 11.64 -5.10 0.31
C GLY A 34 12.78 -5.39 -0.64
N PHE A 35 13.35 -4.37 -1.28
CA PHE A 35 14.52 -4.53 -2.15
C PHE A 35 15.78 -4.93 -1.39
N GLY A 36 15.99 -4.40 -0.18
CA GLY A 36 17.08 -4.85 0.69
C GLY A 36 17.00 -6.35 1.02
N LEU A 37 15.80 -6.87 1.26
CA LEU A 37 15.58 -8.30 1.48
C LEU A 37 15.84 -9.11 0.20
N LEU A 38 15.39 -8.62 -0.97
CA LEU A 38 15.65 -9.27 -2.26
C LEU A 38 17.14 -9.38 -2.58
N ALA A 39 17.91 -8.32 -2.30
CA ALA A 39 19.37 -8.35 -2.43
C ALA A 39 20.00 -9.40 -1.51
N ARG A 40 19.55 -9.48 -0.25
CA ARG A 40 20.03 -10.49 0.71
C ARG A 40 19.69 -11.92 0.29
N MET A 41 18.56 -12.13 -0.39
CA MET A 41 18.14 -13.44 -0.91
C MET A 41 18.82 -13.81 -2.24
N GLY A 42 19.64 -12.93 -2.83
CA GLY A 42 20.37 -13.20 -4.07
C GLY A 42 19.58 -12.96 -5.36
N PHE A 43 18.28 -12.66 -5.28
CA PHE A 43 17.40 -12.48 -6.45
C PHE A 43 17.70 -11.24 -7.31
N MET A 44 18.65 -10.40 -6.90
CA MET A 44 19.09 -9.23 -7.69
C MET A 44 19.98 -9.61 -8.88
N HIS A 45 20.58 -10.81 -8.85
CA HIS A 45 21.57 -11.25 -9.85
C HIS A 45 21.00 -12.22 -10.90
N ASP A 46 19.80 -12.76 -10.65
CA ASP A 46 19.11 -13.63 -11.59
C ASP A 46 18.56 -12.82 -12.78
N ALA A 47 18.31 -13.48 -13.93
CA ALA A 47 17.84 -12.85 -15.18
C ALA A 47 16.47 -12.14 -15.08
N GLY A 48 15.84 -12.14 -13.91
CA GLY A 48 14.63 -11.41 -13.58
C GLY A 48 14.23 -11.60 -12.12
N LEU A 49 13.40 -10.68 -11.59
CA LEU A 49 12.81 -10.84 -10.27
C LEU A 49 11.76 -11.98 -10.28
N PRO A 50 11.57 -12.70 -9.18
CA PRO A 50 10.49 -13.69 -9.07
C PRO A 50 9.09 -13.07 -9.28
N THR A 51 8.15 -13.86 -9.82
CA THR A 51 6.77 -13.42 -10.12
C THR A 51 6.09 -12.74 -8.92
N TRP A 52 6.24 -13.30 -7.72
CA TRP A 52 5.66 -12.75 -6.50
C TRP A 52 6.14 -11.33 -6.16
N VAL A 53 7.35 -10.95 -6.60
CA VAL A 53 7.90 -9.61 -6.39
C VAL A 53 7.13 -8.59 -7.20
N TYR A 54 6.87 -8.87 -8.47
CA TYR A 54 6.07 -8.00 -9.34
C TYR A 54 4.65 -7.81 -8.79
N ILE A 55 4.04 -8.88 -8.27
CA ILE A 55 2.73 -8.79 -7.62
C ILE A 55 2.79 -7.85 -6.41
N LYS A 56 3.82 -7.97 -5.58
CA LYS A 56 4.01 -7.13 -4.40
C LYS A 56 4.22 -5.66 -4.75
N LEU A 57 5.03 -5.37 -5.77
CA LEU A 57 5.25 -4.01 -6.29
C LEU A 57 3.95 -3.40 -6.83
N THR A 58 3.15 -4.19 -7.55
CA THR A 58 1.84 -3.76 -8.06
C THR A 58 0.91 -3.39 -6.91
N ILE A 59 0.86 -4.22 -5.86
CA ILE A 59 0.05 -3.94 -4.66
C ILE A 59 0.48 -2.63 -3.99
N TRP A 60 1.78 -2.43 -3.77
CA TRP A 60 2.28 -1.19 -3.15
C TRP A 60 1.99 0.05 -3.99
N LEU A 61 2.09 -0.06 -5.32
CA LEU A 61 1.71 1.00 -6.25
C LEU A 61 0.21 1.35 -6.14
N ILE A 62 -0.66 0.34 -6.12
CA ILE A 62 -2.10 0.55 -5.95
C ILE A 62 -2.39 1.21 -4.60
N MET A 63 -1.75 0.77 -3.51
CA MET A 63 -1.91 1.37 -2.18
C MET A 63 -1.51 2.85 -2.16
N GLY A 64 -0.36 3.20 -2.75
CA GLY A 64 0.07 4.60 -2.90
C GLY A 64 -0.90 5.42 -3.76
N GLY A 65 -1.38 4.85 -4.88
CA GLY A 65 -2.33 5.48 -5.78
C GLY A 65 -3.70 5.76 -5.13
N ILE A 66 -4.19 4.83 -4.31
CA ILE A 66 -5.46 4.98 -3.58
C ILE A 66 -5.44 6.23 -2.69
N ILE A 67 -4.34 6.50 -1.99
CA ILE A 67 -4.21 7.68 -1.13
C ILE A 67 -4.25 8.97 -1.95
N ALA A 68 -3.58 9.00 -3.10
CA ALA A 68 -3.61 10.14 -4.01
C ALA A 68 -5.03 10.39 -4.56
N LEU A 69 -5.76 9.31 -4.90
CA LEU A 69 -7.15 9.38 -5.34
C LEU A 69 -8.10 9.88 -4.23
N ILE A 70 -7.93 9.41 -2.99
CA ILE A 70 -8.70 9.87 -1.82
C ILE A 70 -8.46 11.37 -1.60
N LYS A 71 -7.21 11.83 -1.67
CA LYS A 71 -6.87 13.26 -1.53
C LYS A 71 -7.52 14.11 -2.62
N ARG A 72 -7.65 13.59 -3.85
CA ARG A 72 -8.17 14.34 -5.01
C ARG A 72 -9.69 14.33 -5.13
N LYS A 73 -10.37 13.23 -4.79
CA LYS A 73 -11.83 13.08 -5.00
C LYS A 73 -12.67 13.05 -3.71
N GLY A 74 -12.07 12.96 -2.52
CA GLY A 74 -12.74 13.19 -1.23
C GLY A 74 -13.84 12.20 -0.79
N GLN A 75 -14.55 11.53 -1.70
CA GLN A 75 -15.76 10.74 -1.43
C GLN A 75 -15.81 9.42 -2.22
N ILE A 76 -14.78 8.59 -2.11
CA ILE A 76 -14.85 7.19 -2.57
C ILE A 76 -15.00 6.35 -1.29
N GLY A 77 -16.18 6.41 -0.66
CA GLY A 77 -16.40 5.92 0.70
C GLY A 77 -16.32 4.39 0.84
N TRP A 78 -17.45 3.72 0.61
CA TRP A 78 -17.61 2.28 0.86
C TRP A 78 -16.83 1.34 -0.10
N PRO A 79 -16.70 1.61 -1.42
CA PRO A 79 -16.04 0.67 -2.33
C PRO A 79 -14.54 0.58 -2.06
N MET A 80 -13.95 1.69 -1.60
CA MET A 80 -12.54 1.76 -1.25
C MET A 80 -12.19 0.85 -0.08
N TYR A 81 -13.10 0.67 0.87
CA TYR A 81 -12.90 -0.24 2.00
C TYR A 81 -12.76 -1.69 1.51
N PHE A 82 -13.70 -2.17 0.68
CA PHE A 82 -13.63 -3.51 0.11
C PHE A 82 -12.41 -3.70 -0.79
N LEU A 83 -12.04 -2.67 -1.57
CA LEU A 83 -10.85 -2.70 -2.39
C LEU A 83 -9.58 -2.85 -1.53
N LEU A 84 -9.43 -2.05 -0.47
CA LEU A 84 -8.30 -2.15 0.46
C LEU A 84 -8.26 -3.51 1.15
N LEU A 85 -9.41 -4.04 1.57
CA LEU A 85 -9.49 -5.36 2.20
C LEU A 85 -9.07 -6.48 1.24
N ALA A 86 -9.56 -6.43 -0.01
CA ALA A 86 -9.19 -7.38 -1.06
C ALA A 86 -7.68 -7.32 -1.32
N ILE A 87 -7.11 -6.12 -1.49
CA ILE A 87 -5.67 -5.92 -1.67
C ILE A 87 -4.88 -6.51 -0.49
N PHE A 88 -5.34 -6.31 0.75
CA PHE A 88 -4.67 -6.82 1.93
C PHE A 88 -4.67 -8.37 1.97
N ILE A 89 -5.80 -8.99 1.65
CA ILE A 89 -5.93 -10.45 1.57
C ILE A 89 -5.04 -11.01 0.46
N THR A 90 -5.04 -10.39 -0.72
CA THR A 90 -4.18 -10.80 -1.83
C THR A 90 -2.70 -10.65 -1.47
N ALA A 91 -2.31 -9.56 -0.81
CA ALA A 91 -0.95 -9.33 -0.34
C ALA A 91 -0.49 -10.41 0.66
N ALA A 92 -1.35 -10.74 1.63
CA ALA A 92 -1.08 -11.78 2.62
C ALA A 92 -0.94 -13.16 1.96
N TYR A 93 -1.85 -13.51 1.06
CA TYR A 93 -1.80 -14.76 0.31
C TYR A 93 -0.49 -14.88 -0.48
N VAL A 94 -0.14 -13.86 -1.28
CA VAL A 94 1.09 -13.87 -2.09
C VAL A 94 2.34 -13.94 -1.22
N GLY A 95 2.36 -13.25 -0.07
CA GLY A 95 3.48 -13.29 0.86
C GLY A 95 3.70 -14.65 1.53
N VAL A 96 2.61 -15.36 1.85
CA VAL A 96 2.67 -16.70 2.46
C VAL A 96 3.07 -17.73 1.42
N TYR A 97 2.31 -17.82 0.34
CA TYR A 97 2.42 -18.91 -0.63
C TYR A 97 3.55 -18.71 -1.64
N LYS A 98 4.08 -17.48 -1.79
CA LYS A 98 5.19 -17.14 -2.70
C LYS A 98 5.08 -17.91 -4.02
N PRO A 99 3.97 -17.77 -4.77
CA PRO A 99 3.79 -18.52 -6.02
C PRO A 99 5.01 -18.23 -6.90
N THR A 100 5.76 -19.30 -7.18
CA THR A 100 7.02 -19.33 -7.95
C THR A 100 6.74 -18.94 -9.38
#